data_AF-A0A0M3QUI9-F1
#
_entry.id   AF-A0A0M3QUI9-F1
#
_cell.length_a   1.000
_cell.length_b   1.000
_cell.length_c   1.000
_cell.angle_alpha   90.00
_cell.angle_beta   90.00
_cell.angle_gamma   90.00
#
_symmetry.space_group_name_H-M   'P 1'
#
loop_
_entity.id
_entity.type
_entity.pdbx_description
1 polymer ?
#
loop_
_entity_poly.entity_id
_entity_poly.type
_entity_poly.pdbx_seq_one_letter_code
_entity_poly.pdbx_strand_id
1 'polypeptide(L)'
;MKKQRDLLPDSATLEPNFNEEHNLFEHIDLSKEIECCQAYPEYPSIIPKLEFYLRDKNTCDLIVLIGEHKFYCQLCVLQLYSPYFQRCSIPADCNLRLPEQQIKPRIFPLIYNWMLQDTADVRPKQLQNRLLLDFYKAAEFLEIKTLLDDIWQAIGIMDMSETEAYAMLATVRALELLNFEVAIFARISRFFLVLVAAQQFMELSLQDVCRLLNSSSVGVNSEMEIFYSALRWLSHEWPTRQAHVTQLMSCVRFGLLPPLFLRSLQSKQSTQVLHCITQCPLVLEQIEKAFIYASTELYNSGPDQFFGFDVPDFEVPEPRSWIFDKRCAHHHDQHKTFTYQQFLSYLQSLPKRGINCWQSFKYLKESIHCCTASAGTK
;
A
#
# COMPACT_ATOMS: atom_id res chain seq x y z
N MET A 1 -54.84 20.43 -17.18
CA MET A 1 -54.52 19.60 -15.98
C MET A 1 -53.01 19.41 -15.91
N LYS A 2 -52.30 20.30 -15.21
CA LYS A 2 -50.86 20.19 -14.93
C LYS A 2 -50.72 19.69 -13.49
N LYS A 3 -50.16 18.49 -13.32
CA LYS A 3 -49.88 17.89 -12.00
C LYS A 3 -48.70 18.61 -11.35
N GLN A 4 -48.92 19.12 -10.14
CA GLN A 4 -47.93 19.67 -9.22
C GLN A 4 -46.88 18.60 -8.86
N ARG A 5 -45.62 19.04 -8.80
CA ARG A 5 -44.51 18.31 -8.20
C ARG A 5 -44.60 18.48 -6.69
N ASP A 6 -44.67 17.37 -5.95
CA ASP A 6 -44.53 17.36 -4.51
C ASP A 6 -43.05 17.62 -4.15
N LEU A 7 -42.82 18.71 -3.44
CA LEU A 7 -41.55 19.06 -2.80
C LEU A 7 -41.50 18.36 -1.44
N LEU A 8 -40.42 17.62 -1.22
CA LEU A 8 -40.02 17.09 0.09
C LEU A 8 -39.80 18.26 1.07
N PRO A 9 -40.11 18.11 2.37
CA PRO A 9 -39.85 19.15 3.36
C PRO A 9 -38.34 19.26 3.60
N ASP A 10 -37.85 20.49 3.46
CA ASP A 10 -36.46 20.89 3.69
C ASP A 10 -35.99 20.49 5.10
N SER A 11 -34.74 20.04 5.16
CA SER A 11 -33.97 19.82 6.37
C SER A 11 -33.98 21.08 7.23
N ALA A 12 -34.72 21.04 8.33
CA ALA A 12 -34.62 22.04 9.39
C ALA A 12 -33.21 21.93 10.00
N THR A 13 -32.31 22.79 9.54
CA THR A 13 -31.13 23.20 10.28
C THR A 13 -31.62 23.78 11.61
N LEU A 14 -31.51 22.99 12.68
CA LEU A 14 -31.58 23.49 14.05
C LEU A 14 -30.33 24.34 14.27
N GLU A 15 -30.39 25.61 13.84
CA GLU A 15 -29.45 26.63 14.29
C GLU A 15 -29.61 26.76 15.81
N PRO A 16 -28.52 26.75 16.60
CA PRO A 16 -28.62 27.07 18.01
C PRO A 16 -29.10 28.52 18.12
N ASN A 17 -30.33 28.70 18.59
CA ASN A 17 -30.91 30.00 18.88
C ASN A 17 -30.19 30.61 20.09
N PHE A 18 -28.98 31.11 19.90
CA PHE A 18 -28.33 31.99 20.86
C PHE A 18 -29.12 33.29 20.85
N ASN A 19 -30.00 33.46 21.83
CA ASN A 19 -30.67 34.74 22.08
C ASN A 19 -29.58 35.76 22.47
N GLU A 20 -29.03 36.47 21.48
CA GLU A 20 -28.02 37.54 21.67
C GLU A 20 -28.50 38.58 22.68
N GLU A 21 -29.82 38.76 22.83
CA GLU A 21 -30.45 39.64 23.83
C GLU A 21 -30.05 39.34 25.28
N HIS A 22 -29.51 38.15 25.57
CA HIS A 22 -29.05 37.77 26.92
C HIS A 22 -27.52 37.74 27.06
N ASN A 23 -26.78 38.15 26.03
CA ASN A 23 -25.32 38.27 26.11
C ASN A 23 -24.93 39.55 26.88
N LEU A 24 -24.90 39.43 28.21
CA LEU A 24 -24.55 40.53 29.12
C LEU A 24 -23.15 41.11 28.86
N PHE A 25 -22.24 40.39 28.19
CA PHE A 25 -20.89 40.86 27.96
C PHE A 25 -20.81 41.96 26.88
N GLU A 26 -21.76 42.02 25.95
CA GLU A 26 -21.76 43.02 24.87
C GLU A 26 -22.55 44.29 25.23
N HIS A 27 -23.49 44.19 26.17
CA HIS A 27 -24.37 45.31 26.56
C HIS A 27 -23.81 46.18 27.70
N ILE A 28 -22.62 45.87 28.22
CA ILE A 28 -21.98 46.62 29.32
C ILE A 28 -20.74 47.32 28.78
N ASP A 29 -20.86 48.61 28.44
CA ASP A 29 -19.74 49.47 28.03
C ASP A 29 -18.94 49.95 29.27
N LEU A 30 -17.95 49.15 29.67
CA LEU A 30 -17.02 49.45 30.76
C LEU A 30 -15.84 50.33 30.32
N SER A 31 -15.82 50.82 29.07
CA SER A 31 -14.63 51.49 28.48
C SER A 31 -14.18 52.71 29.29
N LYS A 32 -15.14 53.42 29.91
CA LYS A 32 -14.88 54.60 30.77
C LYS A 32 -14.39 54.24 32.18
N GLU A 33 -14.66 53.02 32.64
CA GLU A 33 -14.25 52.53 33.96
C GLU A 33 -12.89 51.80 33.91
N ILE A 34 -12.51 51.34 32.71
CA ILE A 34 -11.21 50.69 32.43
C ILE A 34 -10.05 51.73 32.34
N GLU A 35 -10.32 53.04 32.35
CA GLU A 35 -9.30 54.10 32.23
C GLU A 35 -8.32 54.24 33.42
N CYS A 36 -8.46 53.46 34.49
CA CYS A 36 -7.60 53.57 35.67
C CYS A 36 -7.00 52.23 36.11
N CYS A 37 -5.95 51.74 35.43
CA CYS A 37 -4.97 50.80 35.99
C CYS A 37 -3.67 50.79 35.15
N GLN A 38 -2.65 51.54 35.57
CA GLN A 38 -1.32 51.57 34.92
C GLN A 38 -0.34 50.46 35.37
N ALA A 39 -0.84 49.38 35.97
CA ALA A 39 -0.08 48.15 36.16
C ALA A 39 -1.05 46.99 36.23
N TYR A 40 -1.17 46.23 35.14
CA TYR A 40 -1.87 44.95 35.20
C TYR A 40 -1.07 44.01 36.12
N PRO A 41 -1.67 43.41 37.15
CA PRO A 41 -1.05 42.32 37.87
C PRO A 41 -0.62 41.24 36.87
N GLU A 42 0.57 40.66 37.03
CA GLU A 42 0.91 39.45 36.29
C GLU A 42 -0.02 38.32 36.76
N TYR A 43 -1.12 38.13 36.05
CA TYR A 43 -2.04 37.05 36.33
C TYR A 43 -1.38 35.73 35.92
N PRO A 44 -1.35 34.71 36.79
CA PRO A 44 -0.83 33.42 36.41
C PRO A 44 -1.65 32.86 35.26
N SER A 45 -0.95 32.31 34.26
CA SER A 45 -1.59 31.67 33.10
C SER A 45 -2.63 30.65 33.56
N ILE A 46 -3.78 30.65 32.89
CA ILE A 46 -4.84 29.66 33.12
C ILE A 46 -4.48 28.29 32.54
N ILE A 47 -3.53 28.24 31.61
CA ILE A 47 -3.16 27.02 30.85
C ILE A 47 -2.76 25.86 31.79
N PRO A 48 -1.82 26.02 32.75
CA PRO A 48 -1.42 24.90 33.62
C PRO A 48 -2.56 24.42 34.53
N LYS A 49 -3.48 25.31 34.91
CA LYS A 49 -4.66 24.96 35.70
C LYS A 49 -5.65 24.15 34.85
N LEU A 50 -5.90 24.59 33.61
CA LEU A 50 -6.73 23.85 32.66
C LEU A 50 -6.14 22.47 32.37
N GLU A 51 -4.84 22.36 32.12
CA GLU A 51 -4.16 21.09 31.92
C GLU A 51 -4.37 20.13 33.10
N PHE A 52 -4.31 20.63 34.34
CA PHE A 52 -4.62 19.84 35.53
C PHE A 52 -6.09 19.38 35.54
N TYR A 53 -7.04 20.29 35.28
CA TYR A 53 -8.47 19.96 35.25
C TYR A 53 -8.84 18.98 34.14
N LEU A 54 -8.19 19.06 32.96
CA LEU A 54 -8.39 18.14 31.84
C LEU A 54 -7.80 16.74 32.10
N ARG A 55 -6.94 16.60 33.12
CA ARG A 55 -6.35 15.31 33.51
C ARG A 55 -7.04 14.67 34.72
N ASP A 56 -7.77 15.46 35.51
CA ASP A 56 -8.51 14.93 36.65
C ASP A 56 -9.69 14.06 36.17
N LYS A 57 -9.83 12.88 36.76
CA LYS A 57 -10.93 11.96 36.45
C LYS A 57 -12.24 12.38 37.11
N ASN A 58 -12.17 13.22 38.14
CA ASN A 58 -13.34 13.68 38.89
C ASN A 58 -14.10 14.81 38.17
N THR A 59 -13.52 15.36 37.10
CA THR A 59 -14.05 16.50 36.35
C THR A 59 -14.58 16.11 34.97
N CYS A 60 -14.58 14.80 34.65
CA CYS A 60 -15.06 14.29 33.37
C CYS A 60 -16.57 14.50 33.22
N ASP A 61 -16.97 14.97 32.04
CA ASP A 61 -18.36 15.26 31.66
C ASP A 61 -18.93 14.22 30.66
N LEU A 62 -18.11 13.26 30.21
CA LEU A 62 -18.50 12.17 29.32
C LEU A 62 -17.94 10.82 29.78
N ILE A 63 -18.76 9.77 29.68
CA ILE A 63 -18.35 8.39 29.86
C ILE A 63 -18.46 7.67 28.51
N VAL A 64 -17.32 7.28 27.95
CA VAL A 64 -17.25 6.47 26.73
C VAL A 64 -17.27 4.98 27.10
N LEU A 65 -18.20 4.24 26.51
CA LEU A 65 -18.42 2.82 26.71
C LEU A 65 -18.01 2.04 25.46
N ILE A 66 -17.09 1.07 25.60
CA ILE A 66 -16.64 0.19 24.52
C ILE A 66 -16.65 -1.25 25.04
N GLY A 67 -17.60 -2.04 24.56
CA GLY A 67 -17.90 -3.35 25.16
C GLY A 67 -18.23 -3.19 26.65
N GLU A 68 -17.52 -3.90 27.51
CA GLU A 68 -17.67 -3.86 28.97
C GLU A 68 -16.81 -2.77 29.65
N HIS A 69 -16.03 -2.00 28.89
CA HIS A 69 -15.08 -1.04 29.43
C HIS A 69 -15.65 0.38 29.46
N LYS A 70 -15.33 1.11 30.53
CA LYS A 70 -15.73 2.51 30.74
C LYS A 70 -14.51 3.43 30.77
N PHE A 71 -14.58 4.51 30.01
CA PHE A 71 -13.55 5.54 29.93
C PHE A 71 -14.14 6.89 30.30
N TYR A 72 -13.56 7.55 31.29
CA TYR A 72 -13.98 8.88 31.74
C TYR A 72 -13.18 9.93 30.98
N CYS A 73 -13.87 10.81 30.26
CA CYS A 73 -13.26 11.75 29.34
C CYS A 73 -13.88 13.15 29.48
N GLN A 74 -13.13 14.13 29.01
CA GLN A 74 -13.59 15.49 28.80
C GLN A 74 -14.09 15.60 27.35
N LEU A 75 -15.39 15.86 27.18
CA LEU A 75 -16.05 15.98 25.88
C LEU A 75 -15.39 17.07 25.02
N CYS A 76 -15.01 18.20 25.64
CA CYS A 76 -14.37 19.30 24.94
C CYS A 76 -13.04 18.90 24.28
N VAL A 77 -12.25 18.03 24.93
CA VAL A 77 -10.99 17.50 24.37
C VAL A 77 -11.29 16.62 23.16
N LEU A 78 -12.26 15.71 23.29
CA LEU A 78 -12.66 14.83 22.20
C LEU A 78 -13.16 15.64 21.00
N GLN A 79 -14.03 16.63 21.23
CA GLN A 79 -14.57 17.49 20.19
C GLN A 79 -13.51 18.38 19.53
N LEU A 80 -12.45 18.78 20.24
CA LEU A 80 -11.37 19.58 19.66
C LEU A 80 -10.62 18.82 18.56
N TYR A 81 -10.40 17.51 18.74
CA TYR A 81 -9.58 16.70 17.85
C TYR A 81 -10.36 15.79 16.91
N SER A 82 -11.61 15.47 17.22
CA SER A 82 -12.41 14.47 16.51
C SER A 82 -13.73 15.05 16.00
N PRO A 83 -13.87 15.23 14.68
CA PRO A 83 -15.13 15.62 14.04
C PRO A 83 -16.29 14.66 14.33
N TYR A 84 -15.99 13.38 14.59
CA TYR A 84 -16.99 12.40 15.04
C TYR A 84 -17.71 12.87 16.32
N PHE A 85 -16.95 13.26 17.35
CA PHE A 85 -17.53 13.73 18.61
C PHE A 85 -18.19 15.11 18.51
N GLN A 86 -17.79 15.95 17.54
CA GLN A 86 -18.46 17.23 17.28
C GLN A 86 -19.89 17.03 16.76
N ARG A 87 -20.12 16.00 15.95
CA ARG A 87 -21.42 15.71 15.33
C ARG A 87 -22.26 14.72 16.13
N CYS A 88 -21.64 13.95 17.02
CA CYS A 88 -22.33 12.94 17.80
C CYS A 88 -23.29 13.59 18.81
N SER A 89 -24.53 13.09 18.87
CA SER A 89 -25.48 13.49 19.91
C SER A 89 -25.11 12.84 21.23
N ILE A 90 -24.74 13.65 22.21
CA ILE A 90 -24.39 13.17 23.55
C ILE A 90 -25.68 12.81 24.30
N PRO A 91 -25.81 11.57 24.82
CA PRO A 91 -26.96 11.17 25.62
C PRO A 91 -27.10 11.99 26.90
N ALA A 92 -28.33 12.10 27.42
CA ALA A 92 -28.61 12.86 28.65
C ALA A 92 -27.94 12.27 29.91
N ASP A 93 -27.61 10.98 29.90
CA ASP A 93 -26.86 10.31 30.97
C ASP A 93 -25.33 10.36 30.76
N CYS A 94 -24.87 11.11 29.75
CA CYS A 94 -23.47 11.26 29.33
C CYS A 94 -22.75 9.94 28.99
N ASN A 95 -23.49 8.84 28.79
CA ASN A 95 -22.92 7.53 28.49
C ASN A 95 -22.93 7.27 26.97
N LEU A 96 -21.85 7.62 26.29
CA LEU A 96 -21.72 7.39 24.85
C LEU A 96 -21.14 6.00 24.56
N ARG A 97 -21.86 5.18 23.81
CA ARG A 97 -21.39 3.85 23.36
C ARG A 97 -20.70 3.95 22.01
N LEU A 98 -19.47 3.44 21.91
CA LEU A 98 -18.76 3.27 20.65
C LEU A 98 -18.70 1.79 20.26
N PRO A 99 -18.74 1.48 18.95
CA PRO A 99 -18.73 0.10 18.47
C PRO A 99 -17.36 -0.56 18.66
N GLU A 100 -17.31 -1.67 19.38
CA GLU A 100 -16.09 -2.45 19.65
C GLU A 100 -15.44 -3.01 18.35
N GLN A 101 -16.23 -3.19 17.30
CA GLN A 101 -15.72 -3.61 15.98
C GLN A 101 -14.83 -2.55 15.32
N GLN A 102 -15.03 -1.27 15.66
CA GLN A 102 -14.27 -0.15 15.09
C GLN A 102 -13.13 0.30 15.99
N ILE A 103 -13.38 0.36 17.31
CA ILE A 103 -12.39 0.78 18.29
C ILE A 103 -12.23 -0.33 19.33
N LYS A 104 -11.05 -0.94 19.38
CA LYS A 104 -10.73 -1.89 20.45
C LYS A 104 -10.58 -1.14 21.78
N PRO A 105 -11.08 -1.67 22.92
CA PRO A 105 -11.03 -0.97 24.22
C PRO A 105 -9.61 -0.55 24.64
N ARG A 106 -8.59 -1.37 24.31
CA ARG A 106 -7.18 -1.06 24.59
C ARG A 106 -6.61 0.14 23.81
N ILE A 107 -7.25 0.53 22.70
CA ILE A 107 -6.76 1.55 21.77
C ILE A 107 -7.30 2.93 22.13
N PHE A 108 -8.55 3.01 22.55
CA PHE A 108 -9.19 4.26 22.95
C PHE A 108 -8.39 5.09 23.97
N PRO A 109 -7.87 4.54 25.09
CA PRO A 109 -7.07 5.33 26.03
C PRO A 109 -5.76 5.84 25.42
N LEU A 110 -5.17 5.14 24.44
CA LEU A 110 -4.00 5.64 23.71
C LEU A 110 -4.34 6.86 22.87
N ILE A 111 -5.51 6.87 22.21
CA ILE A 111 -5.99 8.02 21.43
C ILE A 111 -6.22 9.21 22.36
N TYR A 112 -6.90 8.95 23.47
CA TYR A 112 -7.24 9.98 24.44
C TYR A 112 -6.00 10.61 25.08
N ASN A 113 -5.03 9.79 25.48
CA ASN A 113 -3.75 10.29 26.02
C ASN A 113 -2.94 11.05 24.97
N TRP A 114 -3.00 10.64 23.70
CA TRP A 114 -2.39 11.39 22.60
C TRP A 114 -3.01 12.80 22.46
N MET A 115 -4.34 12.94 22.60
CA MET A 115 -5.02 14.25 22.57
C MET A 115 -4.59 15.16 23.72
N LEU A 116 -4.35 14.58 24.91
CA LEU A 116 -3.88 15.30 26.09
C LEU A 116 -2.39 15.67 26.06
N GLN A 117 -1.69 15.36 24.95
CA GLN A 117 -0.26 15.61 24.74
C GLN A 117 0.63 15.05 25.85
N ASP A 118 0.28 13.87 26.39
CA ASP A 118 1.20 13.11 27.23
C ASP A 118 2.28 12.46 26.34
N THR A 119 3.19 13.29 25.84
CA THR A 119 4.16 12.97 24.78
C THR A 119 5.32 12.09 25.25
N ALA A 120 5.38 11.77 26.55
CA ALA A 120 6.43 10.93 27.12
C ALA A 120 6.21 9.43 26.86
N ASP A 121 4.96 8.95 26.90
CA ASP A 121 4.68 7.50 26.97
C ASP A 121 4.11 6.89 25.69
N VAL A 122 3.46 7.67 24.82
CA VAL A 122 2.79 7.12 23.61
C VAL A 122 3.08 7.99 22.39
N ARG A 123 4.25 7.78 21.77
CA ARG A 123 4.49 8.25 20.40
C ARG A 123 4.25 7.12 19.42
N PRO A 124 3.50 7.32 18.31
CA PRO A 124 3.27 6.29 17.30
C PRO A 124 4.56 5.57 16.87
N LYS A 125 5.68 6.30 16.76
CA LYS A 125 7.01 5.73 16.41
C LYS A 125 7.56 4.68 17.39
N GLN A 126 7.04 4.60 18.61
CA GLN A 126 7.46 3.64 19.64
C GLN A 126 6.53 2.41 19.72
N LEU A 127 5.41 2.42 18.99
CA LEU A 127 4.44 1.34 19.01
C LEU A 127 4.78 0.27 17.97
N GLN A 128 4.40 -0.97 18.27
CA GLN A 128 4.51 -2.06 17.29
C GLN A 128 3.59 -1.79 16.11
N ASN A 129 4.07 -2.10 14.90
CA ASN A 129 3.34 -1.94 13.65
C ASN A 129 1.90 -2.51 13.66
N ARG A 130 1.67 -3.65 14.30
CA ARG A 130 0.32 -4.22 14.44
C ARG A 130 -0.61 -3.34 15.28
N LEU A 131 -0.08 -2.75 16.35
CA LEU A 131 -0.85 -1.84 17.20
C LEU A 131 -1.12 -0.53 16.46
N LEU A 132 -0.18 -0.05 15.64
CA LEU A 132 -0.37 1.13 14.79
C LEU A 132 -1.52 0.98 13.79
N LEU A 133 -1.73 -0.21 13.22
CA LEU A 133 -2.86 -0.45 12.33
C LEU A 133 -4.21 -0.44 13.08
N ASP A 134 -4.27 -1.04 14.27
CA ASP A 134 -5.45 -0.94 15.14
C ASP A 134 -5.71 0.53 15.54
N PHE A 135 -4.64 1.29 15.79
CA PHE A 135 -4.68 2.71 16.13
C PHE A 135 -5.18 3.55 14.96
N TYR A 136 -4.72 3.25 13.74
CA TYR A 136 -5.15 3.90 12.51
C TYR A 136 -6.64 3.69 12.28
N LYS A 137 -7.12 2.45 12.37
CA LYS A 137 -8.54 2.13 12.18
C LYS A 137 -9.44 2.88 13.15
N ALA A 138 -9.03 2.96 14.42
CA ALA A 138 -9.77 3.71 15.43
C ALA A 138 -9.72 5.23 15.17
N ALA A 139 -8.57 5.77 14.77
CA ALA A 139 -8.41 7.18 14.41
C ALA A 139 -9.22 7.56 13.15
N GLU A 140 -9.34 6.64 12.19
CA GLU A 140 -10.13 6.80 10.97
C GLU A 140 -11.61 6.88 11.30
N PHE A 141 -12.11 5.96 12.14
CA PHE A 141 -13.48 5.99 12.62
C PHE A 141 -13.80 7.28 13.42
N LEU A 142 -12.85 7.76 14.22
CA LEU A 142 -12.97 9.01 14.95
C LEU A 142 -12.66 10.26 14.10
N GLU A 143 -12.28 10.10 12.84
CA GLU A 143 -11.96 11.19 11.89
C GLU A 143 -10.82 12.12 12.35
N ILE A 144 -9.84 11.61 13.10
CA ILE A 144 -8.73 12.41 13.66
C ILE A 144 -7.58 12.49 12.64
N LYS A 145 -7.64 13.47 11.73
CA LYS A 145 -6.69 13.59 10.59
C LYS A 145 -5.22 13.69 11.01
N THR A 146 -4.92 14.54 11.99
CA THR A 146 -3.55 14.75 12.49
C THR A 146 -2.93 13.46 13.03
N LEU A 147 -3.73 12.64 13.72
CA LEU A 147 -3.29 11.34 14.20
C LEU A 147 -3.07 10.33 13.06
N LEU A 148 -3.92 10.34 12.02
CA LEU A 148 -3.74 9.48 10.84
C LEU A 148 -2.40 9.77 10.15
N ASP A 149 -2.05 11.05 9.99
CA ASP A 149 -0.78 11.47 9.39
C ASP A 149 0.41 11.03 10.26
N ASP A 150 0.34 11.22 11.57
CA ASP A 150 1.38 10.79 12.52
C ASP A 150 1.62 9.28 12.48
N ILE A 151 0.54 8.48 12.42
CA ILE A 151 0.62 7.02 12.33
C ILE A 151 1.22 6.60 10.99
N TRP A 152 0.81 7.24 9.89
CA TRP A 152 1.36 6.96 8.57
C TRP A 152 2.87 7.18 8.52
N GLN A 153 3.36 8.27 9.12
CA GLN A 153 4.80 8.56 9.22
C GLN A 153 5.53 7.60 10.17
N ALA A 154 4.84 7.01 11.14
CA ALA A 154 5.45 6.14 12.14
C ALA A 154 5.60 4.68 11.69
N ILE A 155 4.71 4.16 10.84
CA ILE A 155 4.65 2.72 10.52
C ILE A 155 5.90 2.23 9.73
N GLY A 156 6.73 3.13 9.22
CA GLY A 156 8.05 2.82 8.66
C GLY A 156 8.02 1.83 7.51
N ILE A 157 7.05 1.93 6.57
CA ILE A 157 6.83 0.92 5.51
C ILE A 157 8.09 0.64 4.70
N MET A 158 8.90 1.66 4.45
CA MET A 158 10.12 1.55 3.66
C MET A 158 11.24 0.80 4.37
N ASP A 159 11.29 0.85 5.70
CA ASP A 159 12.34 0.27 6.53
C ASP A 159 12.04 -1.18 6.95
N MET A 160 10.81 -1.65 6.72
CA MET A 160 10.41 -3.02 7.03
C MET A 160 11.28 -4.04 6.30
N SER A 161 11.63 -5.11 7.01
CA SER A 161 12.20 -6.32 6.42
C SER A 161 11.17 -7.06 5.55
N GLU A 162 11.66 -8.01 4.75
CA GLU A 162 10.84 -8.78 3.81
C GLU A 162 9.80 -9.64 4.53
N THR A 163 10.20 -10.26 5.65
CA THR A 163 9.31 -11.06 6.50
C THR A 163 8.27 -10.20 7.21
N GLU A 164 8.65 -9.01 7.68
CA GLU A 164 7.73 -8.06 8.30
C GLU A 164 6.70 -7.53 7.30
N ALA A 165 7.13 -7.14 6.10
CA ALA A 165 6.23 -6.66 5.05
C ALA A 165 5.20 -7.73 4.67
N TYR A 166 5.63 -9.00 4.53
CA TYR A 166 4.73 -10.11 4.24
C TYR A 166 3.73 -10.38 5.39
N ALA A 167 4.21 -10.43 6.64
CA ALA A 167 3.34 -10.62 7.81
C ALA A 167 2.35 -9.44 8.00
N MET A 168 2.76 -8.23 7.64
CA MET A 168 1.92 -7.04 7.69
C MET A 168 0.82 -7.09 6.62
N LEU A 169 1.11 -7.58 5.41
CA LEU A 169 0.10 -7.70 4.34
C LEU A 169 -1.13 -8.49 4.80
N ALA A 170 -0.92 -9.63 5.46
CA ALA A 170 -2.01 -10.44 6.02
C ALA A 170 -2.81 -9.67 7.09
N THR A 171 -2.13 -8.91 7.94
CA THR A 171 -2.75 -8.12 8.99
C THR A 171 -3.61 -6.99 8.41
N VAL A 172 -3.08 -6.29 7.41
CA VAL A 172 -3.74 -5.16 6.75
C VAL A 172 -4.98 -5.59 5.99
N ARG A 173 -4.94 -6.76 5.33
CA ARG A 173 -6.12 -7.35 4.68
C ARG A 173 -7.21 -7.72 5.68
N ALA A 174 -6.84 -8.31 6.81
CA ALA A 174 -7.80 -8.64 7.87
C ALA A 174 -8.45 -7.40 8.49
N LEU A 175 -7.78 -6.25 8.42
CA LEU A 175 -8.30 -4.96 8.88
C LEU A 175 -8.97 -4.13 7.77
N GLU A 176 -8.96 -4.62 6.52
CA GLU A 176 -9.54 -3.96 5.33
C GLU A 176 -8.94 -2.58 5.01
N LEU A 177 -7.68 -2.37 5.37
CA LEU A 177 -7.00 -1.07 5.20
C LEU A 177 -6.33 -0.96 3.81
N LEU A 178 -7.12 -0.62 2.79
CA LEU A 178 -6.69 -0.60 1.37
C LEU A 178 -5.46 0.26 1.11
N ASN A 179 -5.36 1.44 1.73
CA ASN A 179 -4.21 2.35 1.53
C ASN A 179 -2.88 1.71 1.97
N PHE A 180 -2.90 0.99 3.10
CA PHE A 180 -1.75 0.25 3.55
C PHE A 180 -1.51 -0.99 2.69
N GLU A 181 -2.57 -1.66 2.20
CA GLU A 181 -2.40 -2.84 1.34
C GLU A 181 -1.62 -2.46 0.09
N VAL A 182 -2.00 -1.37 -0.57
CA VAL A 182 -1.30 -0.85 -1.76
C VAL A 182 0.16 -0.51 -1.43
N ALA A 183 0.41 0.19 -0.33
CA ALA A 183 1.76 0.60 0.05
C ALA A 183 2.68 -0.60 0.39
N ILE A 184 2.16 -1.58 1.15
CA ILE A 184 2.90 -2.81 1.49
C ILE A 184 3.10 -3.67 0.26
N PHE A 185 2.09 -3.78 -0.60
CA PHE A 185 2.20 -4.55 -1.83
C PHE A 185 3.22 -3.95 -2.80
N ALA A 186 3.26 -2.62 -2.91
CA ALA A 186 4.30 -1.91 -3.63
C ALA A 186 5.69 -2.19 -3.02
N ARG A 187 5.80 -2.18 -1.69
CA ARG A 187 7.04 -2.55 -0.98
C ARG A 187 7.48 -3.97 -1.29
N ILE A 188 6.57 -4.94 -1.30
CA ILE A 188 6.81 -6.35 -1.66
C ILE A 188 7.28 -6.49 -3.11
N SER A 189 6.64 -5.77 -4.03
CA SER A 189 6.98 -5.77 -5.45
C SER A 189 8.44 -5.39 -5.70
N ARG A 190 9.04 -4.52 -4.86
CA ARG A 190 10.44 -4.09 -4.98
C ARG A 190 11.47 -5.19 -4.71
N PHE A 191 11.15 -6.17 -3.87
CA PHE A 191 12.02 -7.30 -3.53
C PHE A 191 11.49 -8.62 -4.07
N PHE A 192 10.66 -8.56 -5.12
CA PHE A 192 10.00 -9.72 -5.71
C PHE A 192 10.93 -10.91 -5.95
N LEU A 193 12.10 -10.72 -6.56
CA LEU A 193 13.04 -11.83 -6.79
C LEU A 193 13.57 -12.44 -5.48
N VAL A 194 13.72 -11.65 -4.42
CA VAL A 194 14.11 -12.18 -3.10
C VAL A 194 12.95 -13.00 -2.51
N LEU A 195 11.71 -12.52 -2.66
CA LEU A 195 10.52 -13.28 -2.29
C LEU A 195 10.44 -14.61 -3.07
N VAL A 196 10.65 -14.60 -4.39
CA VAL A 196 10.66 -15.81 -5.25
C VAL A 196 11.74 -16.82 -4.85
N ALA A 197 12.87 -16.34 -4.32
CA ALA A 197 13.92 -17.20 -3.77
C ALA A 197 13.46 -17.90 -2.48
N ALA A 198 12.60 -17.25 -1.70
CA ALA A 198 12.13 -17.71 -0.41
C ALA A 198 11.02 -18.78 -0.52
N GLN A 199 10.81 -19.56 0.55
CA GLN A 199 9.78 -20.59 0.58
C GLN A 199 8.37 -19.98 0.60
N GLN A 200 8.22 -18.82 1.23
CA GLN A 200 6.96 -18.10 1.37
C GLN A 200 6.28 -17.83 0.02
N PHE A 201 7.05 -17.61 -1.05
CA PHE A 201 6.49 -17.43 -2.39
C PHE A 201 5.76 -18.66 -2.90
N MET A 202 6.26 -19.86 -2.60
CA MET A 202 5.66 -21.11 -3.07
C MET A 202 4.33 -21.41 -2.36
N GLU A 203 4.13 -20.86 -1.16
CA GLU A 203 2.93 -20.98 -0.32
C GLU A 203 1.87 -19.90 -0.64
N LEU A 204 2.17 -18.93 -1.51
CA LEU A 204 1.22 -17.89 -1.90
C LEU A 204 0.00 -18.45 -2.64
N SER A 205 -1.15 -17.81 -2.40
CA SER A 205 -2.37 -18.08 -3.16
C SER A 205 -2.20 -17.69 -4.63
N LEU A 206 -2.94 -18.34 -5.53
CA LEU A 206 -2.94 -17.99 -6.96
C LEU A 206 -3.22 -16.51 -7.20
N GLN A 207 -4.18 -15.95 -6.44
CA GLN A 207 -4.57 -14.54 -6.58
C GLN A 207 -3.40 -13.60 -6.26
N ASP A 208 -2.64 -13.90 -5.20
CA ASP A 208 -1.49 -13.08 -4.80
C ASP A 208 -0.35 -13.18 -5.81
N VAL A 209 -0.06 -14.38 -6.30
CA VAL A 209 0.96 -14.57 -7.32
C VAL A 209 0.57 -13.87 -8.62
N CYS A 210 -0.67 -14.01 -9.08
CA CYS A 210 -1.15 -13.29 -10.25
C CYS A 210 -1.06 -11.77 -10.07
N ARG A 211 -1.44 -11.23 -8.91
CA ARG A 211 -1.29 -9.78 -8.64
C ARG A 211 0.18 -9.34 -8.71
N LEU A 212 1.10 -10.13 -8.16
CA LEU A 212 2.54 -9.82 -8.20
C LEU A 212 3.09 -9.88 -9.63
N LEU A 213 2.80 -10.97 -10.35
CA LEU A 213 3.26 -11.17 -11.72
C LEU A 213 2.61 -10.21 -12.70
N ASN A 214 1.42 -9.69 -12.44
CA ASN A 214 0.77 -8.71 -13.32
C ASN A 214 1.27 -7.27 -13.08
N SER A 215 1.90 -7.01 -11.94
CA SER A 215 2.36 -5.67 -11.54
C SER A 215 3.45 -5.12 -12.47
N SER A 216 3.27 -3.89 -12.97
CA SER A 216 4.30 -3.16 -13.72
C SER A 216 5.45 -2.65 -12.83
N SER A 217 5.26 -2.58 -11.51
CA SER A 217 6.26 -2.07 -10.55
C SER A 217 7.11 -3.16 -9.90
N VAL A 218 6.97 -4.40 -10.36
CA VAL A 218 7.73 -5.55 -9.86
C VAL A 218 9.21 -5.43 -10.24
N GLY A 219 10.09 -5.60 -9.26
CA GLY A 219 11.54 -5.49 -9.44
C GLY A 219 12.12 -6.74 -10.07
N VAL A 220 12.23 -6.75 -11.40
CA VAL A 220 12.86 -7.82 -12.20
C VAL A 220 13.87 -7.26 -13.20
N ASN A 221 14.77 -8.09 -13.72
CA ASN A 221 15.77 -7.75 -14.74
C ASN A 221 15.30 -8.10 -16.17
N SER A 222 14.43 -9.08 -16.34
CA SER A 222 13.86 -9.49 -17.64
C SER A 222 12.52 -10.20 -17.49
N GLU A 223 11.69 -10.23 -18.54
CA GLU A 223 10.39 -10.93 -18.50
C GLU A 223 10.58 -12.45 -18.36
N MET A 224 11.77 -12.97 -18.75
CA MET A 224 12.15 -14.36 -18.49
C MET A 224 12.15 -14.70 -16.99
N GLU A 225 12.47 -13.74 -16.11
CA GLU A 225 12.40 -13.97 -14.66
C GLU A 225 10.95 -14.07 -14.17
N ILE A 226 10.02 -13.33 -14.77
CA ILE A 226 8.57 -13.45 -14.49
C ILE A 226 8.08 -14.83 -14.93
N PHE A 227 8.42 -15.25 -16.16
CA PHE A 227 8.09 -16.59 -16.67
C PHE A 227 8.64 -17.70 -15.77
N TYR A 228 9.91 -17.62 -15.38
CA TYR A 228 10.52 -18.63 -14.51
C TYR A 228 10.00 -18.59 -13.07
N SER A 229 9.57 -17.42 -12.57
CA SER A 229 8.88 -17.31 -11.28
C SER A 229 7.53 -18.02 -11.32
N ALA A 230 6.77 -17.83 -12.39
CA ALA A 230 5.51 -18.55 -12.63
C ALA A 230 5.73 -20.07 -12.71
N LEU A 231 6.73 -20.50 -13.48
CA LEU A 231 7.14 -21.91 -13.57
C LEU A 231 7.50 -22.49 -12.20
N ARG A 232 8.28 -21.75 -11.39
CA ARG A 232 8.69 -22.17 -10.05
C ARG A 232 7.49 -22.39 -9.13
N TRP A 233 6.50 -21.49 -9.15
CA TRP A 233 5.29 -21.64 -8.35
C TRP A 233 4.43 -22.83 -8.79
N LEU A 234 4.26 -23.04 -10.10
CA LEU A 234 3.53 -24.20 -10.64
C LEU A 234 4.21 -25.53 -10.29
N SER A 235 5.55 -25.54 -10.27
CA SER A 235 6.33 -26.76 -10.02
C SER A 235 6.26 -27.25 -8.57
N HIS A 236 5.89 -26.39 -7.61
CA HIS A 236 5.92 -26.74 -6.18
C HIS A 236 4.87 -27.79 -5.79
N GLU A 237 3.64 -27.66 -6.31
CA GLU A 237 2.54 -28.61 -6.07
C GLU A 237 1.99 -29.14 -7.39
N TRP A 238 2.89 -29.63 -8.24
CA TRP A 238 2.50 -30.32 -9.45
C TRP A 238 2.01 -31.75 -9.12
N PRO A 239 0.89 -32.24 -9.69
CA PRO A 239 0.05 -31.66 -10.74
C PRO A 239 -1.16 -30.85 -10.25
N THR A 240 -1.37 -30.68 -8.94
CA THR A 240 -2.53 -29.97 -8.37
C THR A 240 -2.72 -28.57 -8.97
N ARG A 241 -1.61 -27.85 -9.23
CA ARG A 241 -1.62 -26.49 -9.80
C ARG A 241 -1.74 -26.45 -11.33
N GLN A 242 -1.85 -27.59 -12.02
CA GLN A 242 -1.98 -27.65 -13.48
C GLN A 242 -3.18 -26.84 -14.01
N ALA A 243 -4.30 -26.84 -13.28
CA ALA A 243 -5.49 -26.08 -13.65
C ALA A 243 -5.26 -24.56 -13.71
N HIS A 244 -4.19 -24.05 -13.07
CA HIS A 244 -3.90 -22.62 -12.97
C HIS A 244 -2.90 -22.13 -14.03
N VAL A 245 -2.38 -23.01 -14.90
CA VAL A 245 -1.38 -22.67 -15.93
C VAL A 245 -1.83 -21.49 -16.79
N THR A 246 -3.06 -21.52 -17.29
CA THR A 246 -3.59 -20.47 -18.17
C THR A 246 -3.61 -19.11 -17.47
N GLN A 247 -4.16 -19.05 -16.26
CA GLN A 247 -4.29 -17.80 -15.50
C GLN A 247 -2.93 -17.24 -15.08
N LEU A 248 -1.97 -18.10 -14.77
CA LEU A 248 -0.64 -17.64 -14.37
C LEU A 248 0.16 -17.13 -15.56
N MET A 249 0.08 -17.84 -16.69
CA MET A 249 0.79 -17.47 -17.92
C MET A 249 0.21 -16.22 -18.58
N SER A 250 -1.08 -15.91 -18.40
CA SER A 250 -1.64 -14.63 -18.86
C SER A 250 -1.03 -13.41 -18.15
N CYS A 251 -0.36 -13.59 -17.01
CA CYS A 251 0.38 -12.50 -16.34
C CYS A 251 1.77 -12.24 -16.95
N VAL A 252 2.27 -13.14 -17.81
CA VAL A 252 3.58 -13.02 -18.48
C VAL A 252 3.40 -12.26 -19.79
N ARG A 253 4.20 -11.21 -20.00
CA ARG A 253 4.17 -10.38 -21.20
C ARG A 253 4.99 -11.04 -22.30
N PHE A 254 4.44 -12.03 -23.00
CA PHE A 254 5.17 -12.81 -24.01
C PHE A 254 5.85 -11.96 -25.09
N GLY A 255 5.25 -10.82 -25.48
CA GLY A 255 5.85 -9.87 -26.42
C GLY A 255 7.17 -9.24 -25.96
N LEU A 256 7.48 -9.30 -24.66
CA LEU A 256 8.73 -8.80 -24.08
C LEU A 256 9.76 -9.92 -23.79
N LEU A 257 9.48 -11.15 -24.21
CA LEU A 257 10.42 -12.26 -24.09
C LEU A 257 11.39 -12.29 -25.29
N PRO A 258 12.66 -12.71 -25.10
CA PRO A 258 13.61 -12.80 -26.20
C PRO A 258 13.15 -13.80 -27.27
N PRO A 259 13.32 -13.52 -28.59
CA PRO A 259 12.90 -14.42 -29.67
C PRO A 259 13.50 -15.83 -29.57
N LEU A 260 14.78 -15.92 -29.17
CA LEU A 260 15.46 -17.20 -28.94
C LEU A 260 14.83 -17.99 -27.79
N PHE A 261 14.31 -17.31 -26.78
CA PHE A 261 13.59 -17.95 -25.67
C PHE A 261 12.24 -18.47 -26.13
N LEU A 262 11.46 -17.67 -26.87
CA LEU A 262 10.19 -18.10 -27.47
C LEU A 262 10.36 -19.34 -28.36
N ARG A 263 11.39 -19.36 -29.21
CA ARG A 263 11.75 -20.54 -30.01
C ARG A 263 12.09 -21.75 -29.13
N SER A 264 12.80 -21.55 -28.02
CA SER A 264 13.13 -22.64 -27.10
C SER A 264 11.89 -23.25 -26.43
N LEU A 265 10.83 -22.46 -26.20
CA LEU A 265 9.56 -22.93 -25.67
C LEU A 265 8.79 -23.80 -26.67
N GLN A 266 8.98 -23.61 -27.98
CA GLN A 266 8.38 -24.46 -29.02
C GLN A 266 9.10 -25.81 -29.20
N SER A 267 10.30 -25.97 -28.63
CA SER A 267 11.07 -27.20 -28.71
C SER A 267 10.59 -28.28 -27.72
N LYS A 268 11.13 -29.50 -27.80
CA LYS A 268 10.81 -30.57 -26.84
C LYS A 268 11.24 -30.16 -25.43
N GLN A 269 10.26 -30.04 -24.55
CA GLN A 269 10.49 -29.62 -23.17
C GLN A 269 11.01 -30.77 -22.29
N SER A 270 11.93 -30.42 -21.38
CA SER A 270 12.60 -31.37 -20.50
C SER A 270 11.80 -31.71 -19.24
N THR A 271 10.81 -30.90 -18.84
CA THR A 271 10.01 -31.11 -17.64
C THR A 271 8.52 -31.18 -17.95
N GLN A 272 7.76 -31.94 -17.14
CA GLN A 272 6.31 -32.10 -17.31
C GLN A 272 5.56 -30.76 -17.18
N VAL A 273 6.02 -29.88 -16.28
CA VAL A 273 5.41 -28.56 -16.06
C VAL A 273 5.59 -27.67 -17.29
N LEU A 274 6.83 -27.54 -17.80
CA LEU A 274 7.09 -26.79 -19.04
C LEU A 274 6.34 -27.38 -20.22
N HIS A 275 6.32 -28.71 -20.34
CA HIS A 275 5.54 -29.38 -21.37
C HIS A 275 4.07 -28.96 -21.30
N CYS A 276 3.44 -29.03 -20.13
CA CYS A 276 2.04 -28.62 -19.98
C CYS A 276 1.81 -27.13 -20.30
N ILE A 277 2.72 -26.24 -19.91
CA ILE A 277 2.65 -24.81 -20.25
C ILE A 277 2.65 -24.62 -21.77
N THR A 278 3.59 -25.28 -22.45
CA THR A 278 3.77 -25.20 -23.91
C THR A 278 2.73 -25.99 -24.72
N GLN A 279 1.89 -26.80 -24.08
CA GLN A 279 0.78 -27.50 -24.74
C GLN A 279 -0.57 -26.80 -24.50
N CYS A 280 -0.61 -25.77 -23.64
CA CYS A 280 -1.82 -25.00 -23.42
C CYS A 280 -2.12 -24.14 -24.66
N PRO A 281 -3.32 -24.28 -25.28
CA PRO A 281 -3.65 -23.58 -26.54
C PRO A 281 -3.51 -22.06 -26.43
N LEU A 282 -3.95 -21.47 -25.32
CA LEU A 282 -3.88 -20.02 -25.10
C LEU A 282 -2.43 -19.53 -24.94
N VAL A 283 -1.56 -20.35 -24.35
CA VAL A 283 -0.13 -20.00 -24.20
C VAL A 283 0.60 -20.15 -25.54
N LEU A 284 0.28 -21.18 -26.31
CA LEU A 284 0.82 -21.38 -27.66
C LEU A 284 0.48 -20.21 -28.58
N GLU A 285 -0.78 -19.78 -28.58
CA GLU A 285 -1.22 -18.61 -29.36
C GLU A 285 -0.42 -17.35 -28.97
N GLN A 286 -0.21 -17.12 -27.67
CA GLN A 286 0.60 -15.98 -27.18
C GLN A 286 2.07 -16.08 -27.61
N ILE A 287 2.67 -17.27 -27.57
CA ILE A 287 4.05 -17.51 -28.03
C ILE A 287 4.16 -17.25 -29.54
N GLU A 288 3.22 -17.73 -30.34
CA GLU A 288 3.21 -17.54 -31.79
C GLU A 288 3.08 -16.06 -32.16
N LYS A 289 2.10 -15.35 -31.57
CA LYS A 289 1.92 -13.91 -31.80
C LYS A 289 3.15 -13.11 -31.39
N ALA A 290 3.71 -13.39 -30.21
CA ALA A 290 4.92 -12.72 -29.73
C ALA A 290 6.13 -13.02 -30.62
N PHE A 291 6.27 -14.26 -31.12
CA PHE A 291 7.37 -14.65 -32.00
C PHE A 291 7.28 -13.96 -33.36
N ILE A 292 6.08 -13.86 -33.94
CA ILE A 292 5.83 -13.11 -35.18
C ILE A 292 6.19 -11.64 -34.97
N TYR A 293 5.64 -11.02 -33.91
CA TYR A 293 5.94 -9.63 -33.56
C TYR A 293 7.45 -9.36 -33.43
N ALA A 294 8.13 -10.15 -32.60
CA ALA A 294 9.55 -9.95 -32.32
C ALA A 294 10.42 -10.18 -33.58
N SER A 295 10.01 -11.10 -34.46
CA SER A 295 10.65 -11.29 -35.77
C SER A 295 10.44 -10.06 -36.65
N THR A 296 9.21 -9.54 -36.75
CA THR A 296 8.90 -8.35 -37.54
C THR A 296 9.66 -7.10 -37.06
N GLU A 297 9.78 -6.87 -35.75
CA GLU A 297 10.60 -5.76 -35.22
C GLU A 297 12.08 -5.90 -35.60
N LEU A 298 12.65 -7.10 -35.48
CA LEU A 298 14.03 -7.36 -35.87
C LEU A 298 14.28 -7.06 -37.35
N TYR A 299 13.31 -7.40 -38.22
CA TYR A 299 13.38 -7.12 -39.65
C TYR A 299 13.19 -5.63 -39.99
N ASN A 300 12.20 -4.96 -39.38
CA ASN A 300 11.91 -3.55 -39.62
C ASN A 300 12.96 -2.59 -39.04
N SER A 301 13.88 -3.09 -38.20
CA SER A 301 15.01 -2.31 -37.66
C SER A 301 16.11 -2.03 -38.70
N GLY A 302 16.02 -2.60 -39.91
CA GLY A 302 16.95 -2.36 -41.02
C GLY A 302 16.56 -1.14 -41.87
N PRO A 303 17.53 -0.40 -42.47
CA PRO A 303 17.27 0.88 -43.14
C PRO A 303 16.36 0.80 -44.40
N ASP A 304 16.12 -0.39 -44.98
CA ASP A 304 15.37 -0.55 -46.24
C ASP A 304 14.38 -1.74 -46.23
N GLN A 305 13.84 -2.12 -45.07
CA GLN A 305 12.98 -3.32 -44.96
C GLN A 305 11.63 -2.98 -44.32
N PHE A 306 10.57 -3.04 -45.13
CA PHE A 306 9.17 -2.97 -44.70
C PHE A 306 8.50 -4.31 -45.00
N PHE A 307 8.02 -5.00 -43.97
CA PHE A 307 7.19 -6.20 -44.15
C PHE A 307 5.79 -5.82 -44.67
N GLY A 308 5.43 -6.32 -45.86
CA GLY A 308 4.17 -5.98 -46.56
C GLY A 308 2.92 -6.75 -46.11
N PHE A 309 2.86 -7.20 -44.85
CA PHE A 309 1.67 -7.85 -44.28
C PHE A 309 1.26 -7.16 -42.99
N ASP A 310 -0.05 -7.10 -42.75
CA ASP A 310 -0.60 -6.64 -41.49
C ASP A 310 -0.12 -7.59 -40.38
N VAL A 311 0.68 -7.07 -39.46
CA VAL A 311 1.02 -7.77 -38.22
C VAL A 311 -0.30 -8.01 -37.50
N PRO A 312 -0.59 -9.23 -37.01
CA PRO A 312 -1.79 -9.47 -36.21
C PRO A 312 -1.92 -8.40 -35.14
N ASP A 313 -3.14 -7.93 -34.84
CA ASP A 313 -3.40 -6.97 -33.76
C ASP A 313 -2.76 -7.48 -32.46
N PHE A 314 -1.54 -7.03 -32.21
CA PHE A 314 -0.69 -7.45 -31.10
C PHE A 314 -0.32 -6.18 -30.36
N GLU A 315 -1.13 -5.85 -29.37
CA GLU A 315 -0.82 -4.76 -28.45
C GLU A 315 0.42 -5.14 -27.66
N VAL A 316 1.49 -4.40 -27.90
CA VAL A 316 2.75 -4.57 -27.18
C VAL A 316 2.54 -4.15 -25.74
N PRO A 317 2.69 -5.07 -24.77
CA PRO A 317 2.54 -4.70 -23.38
C PRO A 317 3.62 -3.70 -22.98
N GLU A 318 3.26 -2.70 -22.18
CA GLU A 318 4.26 -1.80 -21.62
C GLU A 318 5.33 -2.59 -20.86
N PRO A 319 6.61 -2.19 -20.92
CA PRO A 319 7.66 -2.84 -20.15
C PRO A 319 7.46 -2.64 -18.64
N ARG A 320 8.01 -3.56 -17.84
CA ARG A 320 8.01 -3.46 -16.38
C ARG A 320 9.10 -2.51 -15.90
N SER A 321 9.00 -2.11 -14.63
CA SER A 321 10.05 -1.37 -13.93
C SER A 321 11.28 -2.24 -13.73
N TRP A 322 12.19 -2.22 -14.70
CA TRP A 322 13.40 -3.04 -14.66
C TRP A 322 14.34 -2.58 -13.54
N ILE A 323 14.84 -3.55 -12.77
CA ILE A 323 15.94 -3.35 -11.84
C ILE A 323 17.27 -3.71 -12.49
N PHE A 324 18.33 -3.16 -11.92
CA PHE A 324 19.70 -3.47 -12.29
C PHE A 324 20.52 -3.93 -11.08
N ASP A 325 21.07 -5.14 -11.17
CA ASP A 325 21.96 -5.79 -10.21
C ASP A 325 23.26 -6.26 -10.87
N LYS A 326 24.34 -5.48 -10.75
CA LYS A 326 25.67 -5.76 -11.33
C LYS A 326 26.19 -7.21 -11.22
N ARG A 327 25.73 -7.99 -10.22
CA ARG A 327 26.17 -9.37 -9.97
C ARG A 327 25.29 -10.43 -10.63
N CYS A 328 24.22 -10.02 -11.30
CA CYS A 328 23.37 -10.89 -12.11
C CYS A 328 24.08 -11.18 -13.46
N ALA A 329 24.43 -12.45 -13.69
CA ALA A 329 25.23 -12.86 -14.85
C ALA A 329 24.49 -12.71 -16.20
N HIS A 330 23.15 -12.64 -16.15
CA HIS A 330 22.27 -12.45 -17.30
C HIS A 330 21.87 -10.99 -17.53
N HIS A 331 22.69 -10.01 -17.11
CA HIS A 331 22.43 -8.60 -17.44
C HIS A 331 22.52 -8.26 -18.94
N HIS A 332 21.41 -7.69 -19.41
CA HIS A 332 21.09 -6.89 -20.61
C HIS A 332 21.88 -7.11 -21.90
N ASP A 333 21.44 -8.11 -22.64
CA ASP A 333 21.05 -7.92 -24.03
C ASP A 333 19.60 -8.43 -24.12
N GLN A 334 18.67 -7.68 -24.73
CA GLN A 334 17.28 -8.12 -24.94
C GLN A 334 17.23 -9.46 -25.72
N HIS A 335 18.33 -9.83 -26.36
CA HIS A 335 18.50 -11.08 -27.09
C HIS A 335 19.16 -12.20 -26.26
N LYS A 336 19.74 -11.91 -25.08
CA LYS A 336 20.44 -12.92 -24.28
C LYS A 336 19.44 -13.76 -23.49
N THR A 337 19.46 -15.05 -23.76
CA THR A 337 18.65 -16.05 -23.03
C THR A 337 19.45 -16.69 -21.91
N PHE A 338 18.76 -17.13 -20.87
CA PHE A 338 19.34 -17.91 -19.76
C PHE A 338 18.43 -19.08 -19.39
N THR A 339 19.03 -20.12 -18.85
CA THR A 339 18.35 -21.36 -18.45
C THR A 339 17.69 -21.23 -17.08
N TYR A 340 16.71 -22.10 -16.80
CA TYR A 340 16.09 -22.18 -15.49
C TYR A 340 17.09 -22.47 -14.35
N GLN A 341 18.15 -23.24 -14.59
CA GLN A 341 19.18 -23.50 -13.59
C GLN A 341 20.03 -22.26 -13.25
N GLN A 342 20.31 -21.41 -14.26
CA GLN A 342 20.99 -20.13 -14.04
C GLN A 342 20.10 -19.19 -13.23
N PHE A 343 18.79 -19.16 -13.51
CA PHE A 343 17.81 -18.42 -12.71
C PHE A 343 17.82 -18.86 -11.24
N LEU A 344 17.72 -20.17 -10.98
CA LEU A 344 17.74 -20.71 -9.62
C LEU A 344 19.05 -20.40 -8.88
N SER A 345 20.19 -20.51 -9.57
CA SER A 345 21.50 -20.15 -9.00
C SER A 345 21.56 -18.67 -8.60
N TYR A 346 21.00 -17.79 -9.43
CA TYR A 346 20.90 -16.36 -9.12
C TYR A 346 20.01 -16.12 -7.89
N LEU A 347 18.81 -16.72 -7.83
CA LEU A 347 17.90 -16.63 -6.68
C LEU A 347 18.58 -17.07 -5.37
N GLN A 348 19.29 -18.19 -5.39
CA GLN A 348 20.02 -18.69 -4.21
C GLN A 348 21.15 -17.76 -3.74
N SER A 349 21.65 -16.91 -4.64
CA SER A 349 22.66 -15.91 -4.29
C SER A 349 22.08 -14.69 -3.58
N LEU A 350 20.77 -14.42 -3.68
CA LEU A 350 20.15 -13.21 -3.14
C LEU A 350 20.10 -13.20 -1.60
N PRO A 351 19.60 -14.24 -0.90
CA PRO A 351 19.56 -14.25 0.57
C PRO A 351 20.94 -14.22 1.23
N LYS A 352 21.96 -14.79 0.56
CA LYS A 352 23.35 -14.83 1.06
C LYS A 352 24.02 -13.46 1.10
N ARG A 353 23.42 -12.43 0.50
CA ARG A 353 23.95 -11.06 0.45
C ARG A 353 23.59 -10.23 1.67
N GLY A 354 22.79 -10.77 2.59
CA GLY A 354 22.34 -10.08 3.79
C GLY A 354 20.98 -9.40 3.62
N ILE A 355 20.43 -8.94 4.75
CA ILE A 355 19.17 -8.21 4.83
C ILE A 355 19.31 -6.95 3.96
N ASN A 356 18.29 -6.65 3.15
CA ASN A 356 18.23 -5.49 2.27
C ASN A 356 19.12 -5.49 1.02
N CYS A 357 19.50 -6.67 0.49
CA CYS A 357 20.23 -6.75 -0.78
C CYS A 357 19.53 -6.02 -1.95
N TRP A 358 18.20 -5.92 -1.90
CA TRP A 358 17.37 -5.18 -2.86
C TRP A 358 17.62 -3.67 -2.87
N GLN A 359 18.18 -3.07 -1.80
CA GLN A 359 18.54 -1.64 -1.78
C GLN A 359 19.66 -1.31 -2.77
N SER A 360 20.48 -2.31 -3.14
CA SER A 360 21.51 -2.15 -4.16
C SER A 360 20.96 -2.12 -5.59
N PHE A 361 19.69 -2.51 -5.77
CA PHE A 361 19.03 -2.53 -7.07
C PHE A 361 18.73 -1.11 -7.54
N LYS A 362 19.20 -0.77 -8.74
CA LYS A 362 18.89 0.51 -9.38
C LYS A 362 17.69 0.33 -10.30
N TYR A 363 16.68 1.18 -10.16
CA TYR A 363 15.56 1.23 -11.12
C TYR A 363 16.01 1.94 -12.38
N LEU A 364 15.70 1.34 -13.52
CA LEU A 364 16.06 1.88 -14.83
C LEU A 364 14.97 2.84 -15.29
N LYS A 365 15.31 4.13 -15.34
CA LYS A 365 14.41 5.18 -15.86
C LYS A 365 14.50 5.32 -17.38
N GLU A 366 15.60 4.85 -17.97
CA GLU A 366 15.89 4.81 -19.40
C GLU A 366 16.45 3.41 -19.72
N SER A 367 16.33 2.97 -20.98
CA SER A 367 17.07 1.79 -21.45
C SER A 367 18.55 1.99 -21.15
N ILE A 368 19.16 1.12 -20.34
CA ILE A 368 20.58 1.29 -20.04
C ILE A 368 21.35 1.15 -21.35
N HIS A 369 22.00 2.23 -21.78
CA HIS A 369 23.15 2.18 -22.67
C HIS A 369 24.35 1.52 -21.97
N CYS A 370 24.17 0.32 -21.41
CA CYS A 370 25.23 -0.44 -20.75
C CYS A 370 26.23 -1.00 -21.77
N CYS A 371 25.83 -1.07 -23.05
CA CYS A 371 26.63 -1.59 -24.14
C CYS A 371 26.35 -0.80 -25.43
N THR A 372 26.67 0.50 -25.48
CA THR A 372 27.22 0.99 -26.76
C THR A 372 28.51 0.22 -26.96
N ALA A 373 28.54 -0.56 -28.04
CA ALA A 373 29.68 -1.37 -28.42
C ALA A 373 31.00 -0.64 -28.16
N SER A 374 31.96 -1.39 -27.62
CA SER A 374 33.36 -1.21 -27.92
C SER A 374 33.56 -1.24 -29.44
N ALA A 375 33.28 -0.12 -30.10
CA ALA A 375 33.62 0.18 -31.48
C ALA A 375 34.50 1.42 -31.43
N GLY A 376 35.76 1.22 -31.03
CA GLY A 376 36.72 2.30 -30.87
C GLY A 376 37.95 1.88 -30.05
N THR A 377 38.64 0.82 -30.47
CA THR A 377 40.11 0.66 -30.40
C THR A 377 40.52 -0.74 -30.84
N LYS A 378 40.72 -0.91 -32.15
CA LYS A 378 41.99 -1.31 -32.76
C LYS A 378 41.90 -1.25 -34.27
#